data_AF-A0A6J4RYD2-F1
#
_entry.id   AF-A0A6J4RYD2-F1
#
_cell.length_a   1.000
_cell.length_b   1.000
_cell.length_c   1.000
_cell.angle_alpha   90.00
_cell.angle_beta   90.00
_cell.angle_gamma   90.00
#
_symmetry.space_group_name_H-M   'P 1'
#
loop_
_entity.id
_entity.type
_entity.pdbx_description
1 polymer ?
#
loop_
_entity_poly.entity_id
_entity_poly.type
_entity_poly.pdbx_seq_one_letter_code
_entity_poly.pdbx_strand_id
1 'polypeptide(L)' 'MDFLRKRLPAQVGRYLEGVEFPARKEELLSRLERNGVPSPVLGQLRKRLPEGEYRGPQDVVSALRRGR' A
#
# COMPACT_ATOMS: atom_id res chain seq x y z
N MET A 1 -18.20 6.26 4.36
CA MET A 1 -17.22 5.15 4.40
C MET A 1 -15.83 5.73 4.69
N ASP A 2 -15.54 6.04 5.95
CA ASP A 2 -14.43 6.95 6.30
C ASP A 2 -13.30 6.23 7.07
N PHE A 3 -13.55 5.00 7.50
CA PHE A 3 -12.59 4.16 8.22
C PHE A 3 -11.36 3.80 7.39
N LEU A 4 -11.56 3.53 6.09
CA LEU A 4 -10.47 3.19 5.17
C LEU A 4 -9.51 4.37 5.00
N ARG A 5 -10.00 5.60 4.83
CA ARG A 5 -9.17 6.78 4.56
C ARG A 5 -8.23 7.16 5.71
N LYS A 6 -8.68 6.98 6.96
CA LYS A 6 -7.87 7.29 8.16
C LYS A 6 -6.99 6.12 8.61
N ARG A 7 -7.42 4.87 8.44
CA ARG A 7 -6.67 3.68 8.92
C ARG A 7 -5.81 2.98 7.87
N LEU A 8 -6.00 3.22 6.57
CA LEU A 8 -5.18 2.63 5.51
C LEU A 8 -3.67 2.76 5.78
N PRO A 9 -3.12 3.95 6.06
CA PRO A 9 -1.67 4.11 6.19
C PRO A 9 -1.08 3.29 7.34
N ALA A 10 -1.82 3.20 8.45
CA ALA A 10 -1.40 2.47 9.64
C ALA A 10 -1.47 0.94 9.43
N GLN A 11 -2.47 0.44 8.70
CA GLN A 11 -2.58 -0.99 8.42
C GLN A 11 -1.64 -1.44 7.29
N VAL A 12 -1.42 -0.60 6.27
CA VAL A 12 -0.52 -0.88 5.15
C VAL A 12 0.91 -1.11 5.64
N GLY A 13 1.40 -0.32 6.61
CA GLY A 13 2.72 -0.57 7.20
C GLY A 13 2.88 -2.00 7.72
N ARG A 14 1.85 -2.53 8.40
CA ARG A 14 1.84 -3.92 8.91
C ARG A 14 1.74 -4.96 7.79
N TYR A 15 1.00 -4.68 6.73
CA TYR A 15 0.91 -5.60 5.58
C TYR A 15 2.16 -5.62 4.71
N LEU A 16 3.03 -4.61 4.84
CA LEU A 16 4.31 -4.52 4.17
C LEU A 16 5.46 -5.10 5.00
N GLU A 17 5.24 -5.41 6.29
CA GLU A 17 6.19 -6.22 7.04
C GLU A 17 6.35 -7.60 6.36
N GLY A 18 7.56 -7.93 5.96
CA GLY A 18 7.87 -9.16 5.22
C GLY A 18 7.82 -9.03 3.69
N VAL A 19 7.53 -7.84 3.15
CA VAL A 19 7.77 -7.59 1.72
C VAL A 19 9.25 -7.32 1.50
N GLU A 20 9.87 -8.09 0.60
CA GLU A 20 11.20 -7.81 0.10
C GLU A 20 11.15 -6.63 -0.86
N PHE A 21 11.99 -5.64 -0.59
CA PHE A 21 12.15 -4.44 -1.39
C PHE A 21 13.50 -4.46 -2.13
N PRO A 22 13.62 -3.82 -3.31
CA PRO A 22 12.61 -2.97 -3.96
C PRO A 22 11.44 -3.75 -4.57
N ALA A 23 10.24 -3.16 -4.54
CA ALA A 23 9.03 -3.75 -5.10
C ALA A 23 8.27 -2.73 -5.96
N ARG A 24 7.80 -3.15 -7.14
CA ARG A 24 6.96 -2.32 -8.02
C ARG A 24 5.53 -2.25 -7.51
N LYS A 25 4.79 -1.21 -7.89
CA LYS A 25 3.37 -1.03 -7.53
C LYS A 25 2.53 -2.30 -7.74
N GLU A 26 2.63 -2.94 -8.90
CA GLU A 26 1.86 -4.16 -9.21
C GLU A 26 2.25 -5.34 -8.31
N GLU A 27 3.56 -5.53 -8.13
CA GLU A 27 4.11 -6.57 -7.24
C GLU A 27 3.65 -6.36 -5.79
N LEU A 28 3.67 -5.10 -5.35
CA LEU A 28 3.22 -4.69 -4.03
C LEU A 28 1.73 -4.99 -3.84
N LEU A 29 0.89 -4.64 -4.81
CA LEU A 29 -0.55 -4.94 -4.78
C LEU A 29 -0.80 -6.45 -4.73
N SER A 30 -0.06 -7.24 -5.51
CA SER A 30 -0.16 -8.70 -5.51
C SER A 30 0.28 -9.33 -4.18
N ARG A 31 1.39 -8.84 -3.60
CA ARG A 31 1.85 -9.27 -2.26
C ARG A 31 0.85 -8.89 -1.17
N LEU A 32 0.30 -7.68 -1.23
CA LEU A 32 -0.71 -7.20 -0.30
C LEU A 32 -2.00 -8.03 -0.42
N GLU A 33 -2.45 -8.35 -1.64
CA GLU A 33 -3.56 -9.26 -1.88
C GLU A 33 -3.34 -10.63 -1.23
N ARG A 34 -2.14 -11.21 -1.43
CA ARG A 34 -1.75 -12.47 -0.79
C ARG A 34 -1.68 -12.39 0.73
N ASN A 35 -1.35 -11.23 1.28
CA ASN A 35 -1.35 -10.97 2.73
C ASN A 35 -2.76 -10.75 3.30
N GLY A 36 -3.81 -10.94 2.51
CA GLY A 36 -5.20 -10.81 2.95
C GLY A 36 -5.67 -9.35 3.04
N VAL A 37 -5.02 -8.44 2.32
CA VAL A 37 -5.48 -7.05 2.24
C VAL A 37 -6.82 -7.00 1.50
N PRO A 38 -7.84 -6.36 2.08
CA PRO A 38 -9.15 -6.29 1.45
C PRO A 38 -9.09 -5.62 0.07
N SER A 39 -9.82 -6.17 -0.90
CA SER A 39 -9.97 -5.59 -2.25
C SER A 39 -10.31 -4.08 -2.26
N PRO A 40 -11.20 -3.53 -1.40
CA PRO A 40 -11.42 -2.07 -1.34
C PRO A 40 -10.20 -1.26 -0.88
N VAL A 41 -9.30 -1.85 -0.09
CA VAL A 41 -8.01 -1.24 0.30
C VAL A 41 -7.05 -1.25 -0.89
N LEU A 42 -6.94 -2.37 -1.61
CA LEU A 42 -6.13 -2.48 -2.82
C LEU A 42 -6.57 -1.48 -3.90
N GLY A 43 -7.88 -1.29 -4.07
CA GLY A 43 -8.42 -0.28 -4.97
C GLY A 43 -8.02 1.15 -4.59
N GLN A 44 -8.01 1.48 -3.30
CA GLN A 44 -7.54 2.78 -2.80
C GLN A 44 -6.03 2.95 -3.00
N LEU A 45 -5.25 1.92 -2.66
CA LEU A 45 -3.80 1.88 -2.88
C LEU A 45 -3.48 2.11 -4.35
N ARG A 46 -4.11 1.38 -5.27
CA ARG A 46 -3.90 1.53 -6.71
C ARG A 46 -4.20 2.94 -7.22
N LYS A 47 -5.21 3.62 -6.66
CA LYS A 47 -5.57 4.99 -7.02
C LYS A 47 -4.65 6.05 -6.42
N ARG A 48 -4.11 5.82 -5.22
CA ARG A 48 -3.30 6.79 -4.47
C ARG A 48 -1.79 6.63 -4.68
N LEU A 49 -1.34 5.40 -4.91
CA LEU A 49 0.06 5.08 -5.13
C LEU A 49 0.43 5.41 -6.59
N PRO A 50 1.44 6.27 -6.82
CA PRO A 50 1.98 6.48 -8.16
C PRO A 50 2.58 5.16 -8.69
N GLU A 51 2.59 5.02 -10.01
CA GLU A 51 3.37 3.95 -10.63
C GLU A 51 4.86 4.23 -10.42
N GLY A 52 5.57 3.21 -9.93
CA GLY A 52 6.96 3.36 -9.53
C GLY A 52 7.46 2.15 -8.73
N GLU A 53 8.75 2.22 -8.43
CA GLU A 53 9.44 1.29 -7.56
C GLU A 53 9.51 1.87 -6.15
N TYR A 54 9.01 1.10 -5.19
CA TYR A 54 9.09 1.43 -3.78
C TYR A 54 10.32 0.74 -3.21
N ARG A 55 11.17 1.49 -2.51
CA ARG A 55 12.38 0.94 -1.87
C ARG A 55 12.14 0.40 -0.46
N GLY A 56 10.96 0.65 0.09
CA GLY A 56 10.66 0.25 1.45
C GLY A 56 9.21 0.55 1.84
N PRO A 57 8.79 0.04 3.01
CA PRO A 57 7.43 0.22 3.50
C PRO A 57 7.14 1.69 3.81
N GLN A 58 8.15 2.44 4.26
CA GLN A 58 8.03 3.88 4.54
C GLN A 58 7.72 4.69 3.28
N ASP A 59 8.27 4.30 2.14
CA ASP A 59 8.05 4.99 0.86
C ASP A 59 6.60 4.83 0.39
N VAL A 60 6.05 3.62 0.53
CA VAL A 60 4.62 3.34 0.25
C VAL A 60 3.70 4.17 1.16
N VAL A 61 3.98 4.18 2.47
CA VAL A 61 3.18 4.95 3.45
C VAL A 61 3.27 6.46 3.16
N SER A 62 4.44 6.94 2.78
CA SER A 62 4.67 8.34 2.39
C SER A 62 3.88 8.70 1.12
N ALA A 63 3.95 7.85 0.09
CA ALA A 63 3.21 8.02 -1.16
C ALA A 63 1.68 8.02 -0.94
N LEU A 64 1.17 7.12 -0.09
CA LEU A 64 -0.24 7.10 0.33
C LEU A 64 -0.69 8.40 1.02
N ARG A 65 0.19 9.02 1.83
CA ARG A 65 -0.08 10.30 2.50
C ARG A 65 -0.03 11.48 1.54
N ARG A 66 0.81 11.39 0.50
CA ARG A 66 1.05 12.47 -0.47
C ARG A 66 -0.04 12.55 -1.56
N GLY A 67 -0.67 11.43 -1.92
CA GLY A 67 -1.78 11.38 -2.88
C GLY A 67 -3.13 11.90 -2.33
N ARG A 68 -3.12 13.05 -1.65
CA ARG A 68 -4.31 13.69 -1.07
C ARG A 68 -5.06 14.53 -2.09
#